data_AF-E4PPV9-F1
#
_entry.id   AF-E4PPV9-F1
#
_cell.length_a   1.000
_cell.length_b   1.000
_cell.length_c   1.000
_cell.angle_alpha   90.00
_cell.angle_beta   90.00
_cell.angle_gamma   90.00
#
_symmetry.space_group_name_H-M   'P 1'
#
loop_
_entity.id
_entity.type
_entity.pdbx_description
1 polymer ?
#
loop_
_entity_poly.entity_id
_entity_poly.type
_entity_poly.pdbx_seq_one_letter_code
_entity_poly.pdbx_strand_id
1 'polypeptide(L)' 'MLTQEQRDEAVRLLGTSADDCEQNIMRSVEINPYSGLMTVASTLVHANQTNRMKKSHRQALMKAGRKALKELGDL' A
#
# COMPACT_ATOMS: atom_id res chain seq x y z
N MET A 1 11.03 1.27 -12.82
CA MET A 1 9.71 0.80 -13.29
C MET A 1 9.19 -0.24 -12.31
N LEU A 2 7.88 -0.30 -12.07
CA LEU A 2 7.30 -1.38 -11.24
C LEU A 2 7.47 -2.73 -11.94
N THR A 3 7.67 -3.80 -11.17
CA THR A 3 7.61 -5.19 -11.68
C THR A 3 6.18 -5.57 -12.01
N GLN A 4 5.98 -6.71 -12.70
CA GLN A 4 4.63 -7.20 -12.98
C GLN A 4 3.90 -7.60 -11.69
N GLU A 5 4.60 -8.29 -10.79
CA GLU A 5 4.05 -8.68 -9.47
C GLU A 5 3.58 -7.48 -8.66
N GLN A 6 4.34 -6.37 -8.66
CA GLN A 6 3.95 -5.13 -7.99
C GLN A 6 2.70 -4.50 -8.60
N ARG A 7 2.53 -4.61 -9.93
CA ARG A 7 1.32 -4.13 -10.60
C ARG A 7 0.12 -5.01 -10.25
N ASP A 8 0.29 -6.33 -10.26
CA ASP A 8 -0.79 -7.28 -9.96
C ASP A 8 -1.26 -7.16 -8.50
N GLU A 9 -0.32 -6.99 -7.57
CA GLU A 9 -0.59 -6.66 -6.16
C GLU A 9 -1.40 -5.37 -6.03
N ALA A 10 -0.94 -4.29 -6.69
CA ALA A 10 -1.62 -3.01 -6.64
C ALA A 10 -3.05 -3.09 -7.19
N VAL A 11 -3.27 -3.81 -8.30
CA VAL A 11 -4.60 -4.05 -8.87
C VAL A 11 -5.48 -4.79 -7.86
N ARG A 12 -4.93 -5.82 -7.20
CA ARG A 12 -5.67 -6.58 -6.18
C ARG A 12 -6.11 -5.69 -5.03
N LEU A 13 -5.20 -4.91 -4.45
CA LEU A 13 -5.47 -4.03 -3.30
C LEU A 13 -6.44 -2.90 -3.63
N LEU A 14 -6.35 -2.32 -4.83
CA LEU A 14 -7.29 -1.27 -5.27
C LEU A 14 -8.65 -1.84 -5.69
N GLY A 15 -8.73 -3.14 -5.96
CA GLY A 15 -9.96 -3.87 -6.26
C GLY A 15 -10.82 -4.20 -5.03
N THR A 16 -10.27 -4.14 -3.82
CA THR A 16 -11.01 -4.41 -2.57
C THR A 16 -11.65 -3.14 -1.99
N SER A 17 -12.39 -3.27 -0.89
CA SER A 17 -12.81 -2.11 -0.10
C SER A 17 -11.59 -1.39 0.50
N ALA A 18 -11.74 -0.11 0.87
CA ALA A 18 -10.65 0.65 1.48
C ALA A 18 -10.25 0.07 2.84
N ASP A 19 -11.20 -0.45 3.61
CA ASP A 19 -10.96 -1.10 4.90
C ASP A 19 -10.19 -2.42 4.71
N ASP A 20 -10.57 -3.24 3.73
CA ASP A 20 -9.84 -4.47 3.40
C ASP A 20 -8.42 -4.15 2.92
N CYS A 21 -8.27 -3.10 2.11
CA CYS A 21 -6.97 -2.63 1.64
C CYS A 21 -6.10 -2.23 2.85
N GLU A 22 -6.67 -1.47 3.79
CA GLU A 22 -5.97 -1.09 5.02
C GLU A 22 -5.56 -2.32 5.83
N GLN A 23 -6.48 -3.22 6.15
CA GLN A 23 -6.20 -4.39 7.00
C GLN A 23 -5.13 -5.30 6.38
N ASN A 24 -5.22 -5.56 5.07
CA ASN A 24 -4.23 -6.39 4.37
C ASN A 24 -2.83 -5.79 4.44
N ILE A 25 -2.70 -4.48 4.20
CA ILE A 25 -1.39 -3.83 4.25
C ILE A 25 -0.90 -3.69 5.69
N MET A 26 -1.76 -3.36 6.65
CA MET A 26 -1.41 -3.28 8.07
C MET A 26 -0.87 -4.61 8.59
N ARG A 27 -1.48 -5.73 8.18
CA ARG A 27 -0.97 -7.07 8.50
C ARG A 27 0.40 -7.33 7.87
N SER A 28 0.61 -6.90 6.62
CA SER A 28 1.92 -6.98 5.96
C SER A 28 2.98 -6.16 6.72
N VAL A 29 2.62 -4.95 7.17
CA VAL A 29 3.48 -4.08 7.97
C VAL A 29 3.86 -4.72 9.30
N GLU A 30 2.93 -5.39 9.98
CA GLU A 30 3.19 -6.09 11.24
C GLU A 30 4.14 -7.28 11.09
N ILE A 31 4.09 -7.98 9.96
CA ILE A 31 4.97 -9.12 9.66
C ILE A 31 6.35 -8.62 9.21
N ASN A 32 6.37 -7.66 8.29
CA ASN A 32 7.58 -7.08 7.74
C ASN A 32 7.30 -5.63 7.30
N PRO A 33 7.75 -4.63 8.09
CA PRO A 33 7.42 -3.24 7.82
C PRO A 33 8.05 -2.72 6.53
N TYR A 34 9.23 -3.20 6.14
CA TYR A 34 9.86 -2.84 4.87
C TYR A 34 9.05 -3.32 3.66
N SER A 35 8.60 -4.58 3.68
CA SER A 35 7.73 -5.14 2.64
C SER A 35 6.41 -4.39 2.55
N GLY A 36 5.77 -4.13 3.70
CA GLY A 36 4.54 -3.33 3.76
C GLY A 36 4.72 -1.93 3.16
N LEU A 37 5.83 -1.26 3.46
CA LEU A 37 6.15 0.06 2.89
C LEU A 37 6.37 -0.01 1.38
N MET A 38 7.08 -1.03 0.88
CA MET A 38 7.28 -1.26 -0.56
C MET A 38 5.94 -1.49 -1.28
N THR A 39 5.02 -2.24 -0.67
CA THR A 39 3.66 -2.46 -1.19
C THR A 39 2.86 -1.16 -1.23
N VAL A 40 2.93 -0.33 -0.18
CA VAL A 40 2.30 1.00 -0.17
C VAL A 40 2.86 1.86 -1.31
N ALA A 41 4.18 1.97 -1.42
CA ALA A 41 4.83 2.80 -2.42
C ALA A 41 4.49 2.36 -3.86
N SER A 42 4.61 1.07 -4.15
CA SER A 42 4.28 0.51 -5.46
C SER A 42 2.80 0.69 -5.82
N THR A 43 1.89 0.49 -4.86
CA THR A 43 0.45 0.71 -5.06
C THR A 43 0.14 2.17 -5.36
N LEU A 44 0.76 3.12 -4.64
CA LEU A 44 0.62 4.55 -4.89
C LEU A 44 1.10 4.93 -6.30
N VAL A 45 2.26 4.40 -6.71
CA VAL A 45 2.81 4.64 -8.06
C VAL A 45 1.88 4.08 -9.14
N HIS A 46 1.42 2.83 -9.00
CA HIS A 46 0.52 2.21 -9.97
C HIS A 46 -0.81 2.96 -10.09
N ALA A 47 -1.39 3.36 -8.95
CA ALA A 47 -2.64 4.10 -8.92
C ALA A 47 -2.54 5.49 -9.56
N ASN A 48 -1.40 6.16 -9.42
CA ASN A 48 -1.13 7.42 -10.10
C ASN A 48 -0.97 7.23 -11.62
N GLN A 49 -0.26 6.18 -12.06
CA GLN A 49 -0.08 5.87 -13.48
C GLN A 49 -1.40 5.53 -14.19
N THR A 50 -2.37 4.99 -13.46
CA THR A 50 -3.65 4.52 -14.01
C THR A 50 -4.83 5.45 -13.74
N ASN A 51 -4.63 6.54 -12.99
CA ASN A 51 -5.71 7.41 -12.49
C ASN A 51 -6.83 6.67 -11.73
N ARG A 52 -6.51 5.55 -11.06
CA ARG A 52 -7.49 4.70 -10.34
C ARG A 52 -7.54 4.94 -8.82
N MET A 53 -6.91 6.00 -8.32
CA MET A 53 -6.83 6.25 -6.88
C MET A 53 -8.12 6.86 -6.31
N LYS A 54 -8.87 6.08 -5.53
CA LYS A 54 -9.94 6.61 -4.67
C LYS A 54 -9.34 7.28 -3.42
N LYS A 55 -9.99 8.32 -2.92
CA LYS A 55 -9.54 9.07 -1.72
C LYS A 55 -9.41 8.17 -0.48
N SER A 56 -10.36 7.26 -0.28
CA SER A 56 -10.37 6.32 0.85
C SER A 56 -9.20 5.34 0.80
N HIS A 57 -8.93 4.71 -0.35
CA HIS A 57 -7.73 3.87 -0.55
C HIS A 57 -6.44 4.64 -0.31
N ARG A 58 -6.34 5.90 -0.77
CA ARG A 58 -5.17 6.75 -0.47
C ARG A 58 -4.98 6.96 1.03
N GLN A 59 -6.06 7.20 1.77
CA GLN A 59 -5.99 7.38 3.23
C GLN A 59 -5.55 6.10 3.94
N ALA A 60 -6.11 4.95 3.55
CA ALA A 60 -5.70 3.62 4.04
C ALA A 60 -4.21 3.37 3.80
N LEU A 61 -3.74 3.56 2.55
CA LEU A 61 -2.33 3.41 2.16
C LEU A 61 -1.41 4.33 2.96
N MET A 62 -1.80 5.60 3.15
CA MET A 62 -1.02 6.56 3.94
C MET A 62 -0.96 6.20 5.43
N LYS A 63 -2.04 5.66 5.99
CA LYS A 63 -2.06 5.19 7.39
C LYS A 63 -1.11 4.01 7.57
N ALA A 64 -1.20 3.01 6.69
CA ALA A 64 -0.30 1.87 6.73
C ALA A 64 1.16 2.25 6.48
N GLY A 65 1.43 3.14 5.52
CA GLY A 65 2.77 3.65 5.23
C GLY A 65 3.40 4.39 6.40
N ARG A 66 2.64 5.22 7.11
CA ARG A 66 3.12 5.88 8.34
C ARG A 66 3.44 4.88 9.45
N LYS A 67 2.60 3.86 9.64
CA LYS A 67 2.91 2.79 10.60
C LYS A 67 4.21 2.08 10.23
N ALA A 68 4.38 1.71 8.96
CA ALA A 68 5.57 1.04 8.49
C ALA A 68 6.85 1.84 8.75
N LEU A 69 6.85 3.14 8.44
CA LEU A 69 7.99 4.02 8.70
C LEU A 69 8.30 4.14 10.20
N LYS A 70 7.27 4.20 11.06
CA LYS A 70 7.44 4.21 12.51
C LYS A 70 8.10 2.92 13.01
N GLU A 71 7.67 1.75 12.52
CA GLU A 71 8.27 0.45 12.89
C GLU A 71 9.72 0.30 12.38
N LEU A 72 10.07 0.99 11.28
CA LEU A 72 11.45 1.03 10.76
C LEU A 72 12.35 2.01 11.50
N GLY A 73 11.80 2.89 12.34
CA GLY A 73 12.56 3.93 13.04
C GLY A 73 12.85 5.17 12.20
N ASP A 74 12.16 5.34 11.07
CA ASP A 74 12.34 6.46 10.13
C ASP A 74 11.40 7.65 10.41
N LEU A 75 10.54 7.56 11.44
CA LEU A 75 9.49 8.54 11.79
C LEU A 75 9.28 8.67 13.30
#